data_AF-A0A1Y5IJC4-F1
#
_entry.id   AF-A0A1Y5IJC4-F1
#
_cell.length_a   1.000
_cell.length_b   1.000
_cell.length_c   1.000
_cell.angle_alpha   90.00
_cell.angle_beta   90.00
_cell.angle_gamma   90.00
#
_symmetry.space_group_name_H-M   'P 1'
#
loop_
_entity.id
_entity.type
_entity.pdbx_description
1 polymer ?
#
loop_
_entity_poly.entity_id
_entity_poly.type
_entity_poly.pdbx_seq_one_letter_code
_entity_poly.pdbx_strand_id
1 'polypeptide(L)' 'MPAEDVETTYDVALERAADALIRGATYGALGGMMSAMIFVRGRCARVGVSAFGLGAGCGVAYGDARRYFDGAR' A
#
# COMPACT_ATOMS: atom_id res chain seq x y z
N MET A 1 19.14 -0.49 -29.96
CA MET A 1 18.96 0.20 -28.67
C MET A 1 17.88 -0.55 -27.91
N PRO A 2 18.22 -1.49 -27.01
CA PRO A 2 17.22 -2.19 -26.18
C PRO A 2 17.29 -1.83 -24.69
N ALA A 3 18.19 -0.93 -24.28
CA ALA A 3 18.40 -0.59 -22.86
C ALA A 3 17.41 0.47 -22.35
N GLU A 4 17.09 1.49 -23.15
CA GLU A 4 16.13 2.55 -22.78
C GLU A 4 14.70 2.02 -22.59
N ASP A 5 14.29 1.02 -23.36
CA ASP A 5 12.93 0.46 -23.30
C ASP A 5 12.67 -0.29 -21.99
N VAL A 6 13.71 -0.98 -21.48
CA VAL A 6 13.66 -1.72 -20.22
C VAL A 6 13.65 -0.77 -19.03
N GLU A 7 14.48 0.27 -19.07
CA GLU A 7 14.54 1.32 -18.04
C GLU A 7 13.21 2.06 -17.91
N THR A 8 12.61 2.43 -19.06
CA THR A 8 11.29 3.10 -19.10
C THR A 8 10.18 2.20 -18.58
N THR A 9 10.19 0.90 -18.92
CA THR A 9 9.19 -0.05 -18.45
C THR A 9 9.28 -0.27 -16.93
N TYR A 10 10.50 -0.30 -16.39
CA TYR A 10 10.75 -0.46 -14.96
C TYR A 10 10.27 0.76 -14.16
N ASP A 11 10.54 1.97 -14.65
CA ASP A 11 10.10 3.22 -14.03
C ASP A 11 8.57 3.32 -13.95
N VAL A 12 7.86 2.95 -15.03
CA VAL A 12 6.40 2.95 -15.05
C VAL A 12 5.81 1.93 -14.07
N ALA A 13 6.43 0.74 -13.95
CA ALA A 13 6.01 -0.27 -12.98
C ALA A 13 6.25 0.19 -11.53
N LEU A 14 7.38 0.86 -11.26
CA LEU A 14 7.72 1.42 -9.97
C LEU A 14 6.76 2.53 -9.55
N GLU A 15 6.44 3.46 -10.45
CA GLU A 15 5.52 4.56 -10.19
C GLU A 15 4.11 4.04 -9.85
N ARG A 16 3.62 3.03 -10.60
CA ARG A 16 2.33 2.38 -10.32
C ARG A 16 2.32 1.60 -9.00
N ALA A 17 3.42 0.92 -8.68
CA ALA A 17 3.56 0.22 -7.41
C ALA A 17 3.57 1.21 -6.23
N ALA A 18 4.25 2.34 -6.37
CA ALA A 18 4.28 3.40 -5.37
C ALA A 18 2.90 4.03 -5.15
N ASP A 19 2.17 4.33 -6.22
CA ASP A 19 0.81 4.89 -6.12
C ASP A 19 -0.17 3.90 -5.47
N ALA A 20 -0.06 2.61 -5.82
CA ALA A 20 -0.84 1.55 -5.17
C ALA A 20 -0.51 1.42 -3.68
N LEU A 21 0.76 1.56 -3.29
CA LEU A 21 1.22 1.53 -1.90
C LEU A 21 0.68 2.73 -1.11
N ILE A 22 0.83 3.93 -1.66
CA ILE A 22 0.34 5.15 -1.03
C ILE A 22 -1.17 5.08 -0.84
N ARG A 23 -1.93 4.65 -1.85
CA ARG A 23 -3.38 4.44 -1.74
C ARG A 23 -3.74 3.37 -0.73
N GLY A 24 -3.12 2.19 -0.81
CA GLY A 24 -3.38 1.09 0.12
C GLY A 24 -3.11 1.50 1.57
N ALA A 25 -1.98 2.16 1.82
CA ALA A 25 -1.61 2.67 3.14
C ALA A 25 -2.56 3.75 3.64
N THR A 26 -2.96 4.72 2.80
CA THR A 26 -3.90 5.79 3.21
C THR A 26 -5.31 5.26 3.47
N TYR A 27 -5.85 4.41 2.60
CA TYR A 27 -7.17 3.79 2.83
C TYR A 27 -7.15 2.82 4.02
N GLY A 28 -6.07 2.05 4.20
CA GLY A 28 -5.88 1.19 5.34
C GLY A 28 -5.74 1.96 6.65
N ALA A 29 -4.99 3.06 6.66
CA ALA A 29 -4.84 3.94 7.81
C ALA A 29 -6.16 4.65 8.16
N LEU A 30 -6.89 5.18 7.17
CA LEU A 30 -8.18 5.83 7.37
C LEU A 30 -9.24 4.83 7.87
N GLY A 31 -9.32 3.65 7.26
CA GLY A 31 -10.22 2.58 7.68
C GLY A 31 -9.90 2.06 9.08
N GLY A 32 -8.61 1.86 9.39
CA GLY A 32 -8.15 1.47 10.72
C GLY A 32 -8.41 2.55 11.76
N MET A 33 -8.18 3.83 11.44
CA MET A 33 -8.40 4.95 12.35
C MET A 33 -9.90 5.22 12.59
N MET A 34 -10.73 5.08 11.57
CA MET A 34 -12.19 5.18 11.69
C MET A 34 -12.74 4.04 12.56
N SER A 35 -12.29 2.81 12.33
CA SER A 35 -12.66 1.64 13.14
C SER A 35 -12.17 1.77 14.58
N ALA A 36 -10.96 2.30 14.79
CA ALA A 36 -10.39 2.60 16.09
C ALA A 36 -11.23 3.64 16.87
N MET A 37 -11.65 4.71 16.20
CA MET A 37 -12.48 5.78 16.81
C MET A 37 -13.88 5.27 17.20
N ILE A 38 -14.48 4.40 16.38
CA ILE A 38 -15.84 3.88 16.61
C ILE A 38 -15.87 2.83 17.72
N PHE A 39 -14.97 1.84 17.66
CA PHE A 39 -15.08 0.65 18.51
C PHE A 39 -14.24 0.71 19.79
N VAL A 40 -13.27 1.62 19.89
CA VAL A 40 -12.26 1.55 20.96
C VAL A 40 -12.22 2.83 21.81
N ARG A 41 -12.59 2.67 23.09
CA ARG A 41 -12.52 3.77 24.08
C ARG A 41 -11.09 4.05 24.59
N GLY A 42 -10.17 3.08 24.58
CA GLY A 42 -8.81 3.21 25.10
C GLY A 42 -7.76 3.68 24.08
N ARG A 43 -6.90 4.65 24.46
CA ARG A 43 -5.86 5.23 23.58
C ARG A 43 -4.90 4.19 22.96
N CYS A 44 -4.43 3.21 23.74
CA CYS A 44 -3.52 2.18 23.25
C CYS A 44 -4.15 1.29 22.18
N ALA A 45 -5.41 0.90 22.38
CA ALA A 45 -6.11 0.06 21.43
C ALA A 45 -6.52 0.83 20.16
N ARG A 46 -6.66 2.16 20.21
CA ARG A 46 -6.84 2.97 18.99
C ARG A 46 -5.60 2.96 18.10
N VAL A 47 -4.42 3.13 18.70
CA VAL A 47 -3.14 3.08 17.98
C VAL A 47 -2.91 1.69 17.39
N GLY A 48 -3.26 0.63 18.12
CA GLY A 48 -3.17 -0.75 17.63
C GLY A 48 -4.03 -1.01 16.39
N VAL A 49 -5.30 -0.59 16.40
CA VAL A 49 -6.21 -0.79 15.26
C VAL A 49 -5.83 0.08 14.07
N SER A 50 -5.37 1.32 14.29
CA SER A 50 -4.86 2.17 13.20
C SER A 50 -3.59 1.60 12.57
N ALA A 51 -2.64 1.11 13.37
CA ALA A 51 -1.42 0.48 12.89
C ALA A 51 -1.70 -0.83 12.15
N PHE A 52 -2.67 -1.62 12.63
CA PHE A 52 -3.13 -2.83 11.96
C PHE A 52 -3.78 -2.52 10.61
N GLY A 53 -4.65 -1.50 10.54
CA GLY A 53 -5.26 -1.08 9.27
C GLY A 53 -4.23 -0.58 8.26
N LEU A 54 -3.22 0.18 8.71
CA LEU A 54 -2.12 0.64 7.87
C LEU A 54 -1.28 -0.54 7.36
N GLY A 55 -0.97 -1.51 8.22
CA GLY A 55 -0.25 -2.73 7.84
C GLY A 55 -1.02 -3.60 6.84
N ALA A 56 -2.33 -3.78 7.03
CA ALA A 56 -3.19 -4.50 6.09
C ALA A 56 -3.23 -3.81 4.71
N GLY A 57 -3.34 -2.48 4.69
CA GLY A 57 -3.31 -1.67 3.47
C GLY A 57 -1.99 -1.78 2.71
N CYS A 58 -0.85 -1.71 3.42
CA CYS A 58 0.48 -1.93 2.83
C CYS A 58 0.64 -3.34 2.25
N GLY A 59 0.11 -4.37 2.92
CA GLY A 59 0.21 -5.76 2.45
C GLY A 59 -0.54 -6.01 1.14
N VAL A 60 -1.75 -5.45 0.99
CA VAL A 60 -2.54 -5.56 -0.25
C VAL A 60 -1.83 -4.86 -1.39
N ALA A 61 -1.32 -3.65 -1.15
CA ALA A 61 -0.60 -2.90 -2.17
C ALA A 61 0.72 -3.55 -2.57
N TYR A 62 1.43 -4.21 -1.65
CA TYR A 62 2.59 -5.02 -1.98
C TYR A 62 2.23 -6.20 -2.90
N GLY A 63 1.09 -6.84 -2.65
CA GLY A 63 0.54 -7.89 -3.52
C GLY A 63 0.26 -7.39 -4.94
N ASP A 64 -0.31 -6.19 -5.08
CA ASP A 64 -0.56 -5.59 -6.40
C ASP A 64 0.72 -5.07 -7.07
N ALA A 65 1.63 -4.45 -6.33
CA ALA A 65 2.97 -4.07 -6.83
C ALA A 65 3.70 -5.29 -7.40
N ARG A 66 3.68 -6.42 -6.69
CA ARG A 66 4.31 -7.66 -7.14
C ARG A 66 3.72 -8.16 -8.47
N ARG A 67 2.42 -8.00 -8.72
CA ARG A 67 1.79 -8.36 -10.00
C ARG A 67 2.27 -7.49 -11.16
N TYR A 68 2.49 -6.19 -10.92
CA TYR A 68 3.02 -5.29 -11.95
C TYR A 68 4.47 -5.64 -12.34
N PHE A 69 5.30 -6.05 -11.37
CA PHE A 69 6.67 -6.47 -11.65
C PHE A 69 6.78 -7.88 -12.23
N ASP A 70 5.89 -8.81 -11.88
CA ASP A 70 5.87 -10.17 -12.48
C ASP A 70 5.41 -10.15 -13.95
N GLY A 71 4.52 -9.21 -14.31
CA GLY A 71 4.06 -9.01 -15.69
C GLY A 71 4.99 -8.15 -16.56
N ALA A 72 5.99 -7.49 -15.96
CA ALA A 72 7.01 -6.69 -16.66
C ALA A 72 8.27 -7.49 -17.04
N ARG A 73 8.28 -8.80 -16.75
CA ARG A 73 9.38 -9.74 -17.03
C ARG A 73 9.13 -10.52 -18.31
#